data_AF-A0A4R0ETV5-F1
#
_entry.id   AF-A0A4R0ETV5-F1
#
_cell.length_a   1.000
_cell.length_b   1.000
_cell.length_c   1.000
_cell.angle_alpha   90.00
_cell.angle_beta   90.00
_cell.angle_gamma   90.00
#
_symmetry.space_group_name_H-M   'P 1'
#
loop_
_entity.id
_entity.type
_entity.pdbx_description
1 polymer ?
#
loop_
_entity_poly.entity_id
_entity_poly.type
_entity_poly.pdbx_seq_one_letter_code
_entity_poly.pdbx_strand_id
1 'polypeptide(L)'
;MKNKDLGFTLIELIVALALGLIITAAAMQLFMGGLITTRLQEAGAELQDSGIFGLEYMASEIRLANYGNISHPELNDQTTLGGIVLTSGTAGTTNLPLDDLQNAITAVGGVSNVDIKSDQLTILFIAPNRMFNCEGKEVQAGEYVIQRYFLRKDTSASNSTDYGLACDANKPPANSIAAITEFGGSNAGEIIMPRVDLVRFYLGTQSENKTQAAYYTIDEYLTTAKNARAASKKAPRIVSVKISVLVRSKDQTKSDLLKPSSEGTEQFAEGTVTLTDKTSTYMRREYTTTVALRNAMGEPL
;
A
#
# COMPACT_ATOMS: atom_id res chain seq x y z
N MET A 1 -29.10 7.06 -78.46
CA MET A 1 -28.67 5.79 -77.84
C MET A 1 -29.32 5.73 -76.46
N LYS A 2 -30.23 4.78 -76.23
CA LYS A 2 -30.96 4.61 -74.97
C LYS A 2 -30.25 3.49 -74.21
N ASN A 3 -29.49 3.82 -73.17
CA ASN A 3 -28.90 2.81 -72.30
C ASN A 3 -30.04 2.07 -71.60
N LYS A 4 -30.09 0.75 -71.75
CA LYS A 4 -30.95 -0.13 -70.97
C LYS A 4 -30.33 -0.24 -69.58
N ASP A 5 -30.94 0.40 -68.59
CA ASP A 5 -30.61 0.12 -67.20
C ASP A 5 -31.08 -1.31 -66.88
N LEU A 6 -30.12 -2.22 -66.77
CA LEU A 6 -30.34 -3.60 -66.33
C LEU A 6 -30.61 -3.56 -64.83
N GLY A 7 -31.81 -3.98 -64.41
CA GLY A 7 -32.17 -4.08 -62.99
C GLY A 7 -31.32 -5.15 -62.28
N PHE A 8 -30.94 -4.87 -61.03
CA PHE A 8 -30.16 -5.78 -60.18
C PHE A 8 -30.87 -7.12 -59.97
N THR A 9 -30.10 -8.20 -60.02
CA THR A 9 -30.59 -9.54 -59.70
C THR A 9 -30.71 -9.72 -58.17
N LEU A 10 -31.64 -10.56 -57.73
CA LEU A 10 -31.79 -10.92 -56.32
C LEU A 10 -30.47 -11.45 -55.72
N ILE A 11 -29.68 -12.14 -56.53
CA ILE A 11 -28.37 -12.68 -56.15
C ILE A 11 -27.36 -11.56 -55.87
N GLU A 12 -27.28 -10.54 -56.72
CA GLU A 12 -26.40 -9.38 -56.47
C GLU A 12 -26.76 -8.64 -55.18
N LEU A 13 -28.05 -8.53 -54.86
CA LEU A 13 -28.49 -7.95 -53.58
C LEU A 13 -28.05 -8.78 -52.37
N ILE A 14 -28.22 -10.11 -52.44
CA ILE A 14 -27.81 -11.01 -51.36
C ILE A 14 -26.29 -10.98 -51.18
N VAL A 15 -25.53 -10.97 -52.28
CA VAL A 15 -24.06 -10.89 -52.25
C VAL A 15 -23.61 -9.55 -51.67
N ALA A 16 -24.22 -8.43 -52.09
CA ALA A 16 -23.91 -7.11 -51.56
C ALA A 16 -24.20 -7.00 -50.05
N LEU A 17 -25.34 -7.54 -49.59
CA LEU A 17 -25.68 -7.59 -48.16
C LEU A 17 -24.72 -8.48 -47.36
N ALA A 18 -24.37 -9.66 -47.89
CA ALA A 18 -23.43 -10.57 -47.24
C ALA A 18 -22.03 -9.94 -47.10
N LEU A 19 -21.52 -9.30 -48.17
CA LEU A 19 -20.24 -8.61 -48.14
C LEU A 19 -20.27 -7.39 -47.19
N GLY A 20 -21.35 -6.62 -47.21
CA GLY A 20 -21.55 -5.50 -46.28
C GLY A 20 -21.51 -5.97 -44.82
N LEU A 21 -22.21 -7.05 -44.50
CA LEU A 21 -22.22 -7.62 -43.15
C LEU A 21 -20.80 -8.04 -42.71
N ILE A 22 -20.06 -8.74 -43.57
CA ILE A 22 -18.69 -9.19 -43.25
C ILE A 22 -17.75 -7.99 -43.00
N ILE A 23 -17.81 -6.97 -43.85
CA ILE A 23 -16.96 -5.78 -43.71
C ILE A 23 -17.30 -5.00 -42.43
N THR A 24 -18.59 -4.82 -42.14
CA THR A 24 -19.02 -4.15 -40.90
C THR A 24 -18.61 -4.93 -39.65
N ALA A 25 -18.72 -6.26 -39.66
CA ALA A 25 -18.27 -7.11 -38.55
C ALA A 25 -16.76 -6.99 -38.31
N ALA A 26 -15.95 -7.03 -39.37
CA ALA A 26 -14.50 -6.84 -39.27
C ALA A 26 -14.13 -5.44 -38.75
N ALA A 27 -14.80 -4.39 -39.24
CA ALA A 27 -14.59 -3.02 -38.78
C ALA A 27 -14.96 -2.85 -37.30
N MET A 28 -16.07 -3.43 -36.85
CA MET A 28 -16.48 -3.43 -35.44
C MET A 28 -15.45 -4.15 -34.56
N GLN A 29 -14.91 -5.28 -35.01
CA GLN A 29 -13.90 -6.01 -34.27
C GLN A 29 -12.61 -5.19 -34.08
N LEU A 30 -12.14 -4.51 -35.13
CA LEU A 30 -10.98 -3.61 -35.04
C LEU A 30 -11.25 -2.43 -34.11
N PHE A 31 -12.43 -1.83 -34.18
CA PHE A 31 -12.82 -0.73 -33.31
C PHE A 31 -12.89 -1.15 -31.84
N MET A 32 -13.50 -2.29 -31.53
CA MET A 32 -13.54 -2.84 -30.18
C MET A 32 -12.14 -3.18 -29.66
N GLY A 33 -11.30 -3.77 -30.51
CA GLY A 33 -9.90 -4.04 -30.17
C GLY A 33 -9.16 -2.77 -29.78
N GLY A 34 -9.30 -1.71 -30.59
CA GLY A 34 -8.73 -0.39 -30.30
C GLY A 34 -9.19 0.18 -28.95
N LEU A 35 -10.49 0.13 -28.66
CA LEU A 35 -11.04 0.58 -27.37
C LEU A 35 -10.46 -0.20 -26.18
N ILE A 36 -10.32 -1.52 -26.30
CA ILE A 36 -9.72 -2.36 -25.24
C ILE A 36 -8.26 -1.96 -25.05
N THR A 37 -7.49 -1.80 -26.13
CA THR A 37 -6.08 -1.39 -26.05
C THR A 37 -5.92 -0.04 -25.37
N THR A 38 -6.77 0.95 -25.68
CA THR A 38 -6.73 2.26 -25.00
C THR A 38 -6.99 2.12 -23.50
N ARG A 39 -8.01 1.35 -23.09
CA ARG A 39 -8.28 1.11 -21.66
C ARG A 39 -7.14 0.40 -20.94
N LEU A 40 -6.49 -0.56 -21.61
CA LEU A 40 -5.32 -1.25 -21.06
C LEU A 40 -4.15 -0.29 -20.85
N GLN A 41 -3.93 0.63 -21.80
CA GLN A 41 -2.88 1.64 -21.69
C GLN A 41 -3.17 2.64 -20.56
N GLU A 42 -4.42 3.10 -20.43
CA GLU A 42 -4.86 3.98 -19.34
C GLU A 42 -4.73 3.29 -17.98
N ALA A 43 -5.22 2.06 -17.84
CA ALA A 43 -5.08 1.27 -16.61
C ALA A 43 -3.61 1.03 -16.25
N GLY A 44 -2.77 0.75 -17.25
CA GLY A 44 -1.33 0.57 -17.05
C GLY A 44 -0.59 1.84 -16.62
N ALA A 45 -1.01 3.01 -17.11
CA ALA A 45 -0.47 4.30 -16.70
C ALA A 45 -0.89 4.64 -15.26
N GLU A 46 -2.17 4.48 -14.93
CA GLU A 46 -2.69 4.73 -13.60
C GLU A 46 -2.02 3.87 -12.53
N LEU A 47 -1.80 2.58 -12.82
CA LEU A 47 -1.08 1.68 -11.93
C LEU A 47 0.36 2.12 -11.70
N GLN A 48 1.02 2.70 -12.70
CA GLN A 48 2.40 3.20 -12.57
C GLN A 48 2.45 4.45 -11.71
N ASP A 49 1.56 5.41 -11.97
CA ASP A 49 1.49 6.63 -11.19
C ASP A 49 1.20 6.32 -9.71
N SER A 50 0.15 5.52 -9.45
CA SER A 50 -0.24 5.17 -8.08
C SER A 50 0.85 4.39 -7.35
N GLY A 51 1.45 3.39 -8.01
CA GLY A 51 2.49 2.54 -7.41
C GLY A 51 3.81 3.28 -7.14
N ILE A 52 4.29 4.08 -8.10
CA ILE A 52 5.59 4.76 -7.99
C ILE A 52 5.51 5.96 -7.04
N PHE A 53 4.52 6.84 -7.22
CA PHE A 53 4.43 8.06 -6.41
C PHE A 53 4.02 7.76 -4.97
N GLY A 54 3.05 6.86 -4.76
CA GLY A 54 2.59 6.53 -3.42
C GLY A 54 3.67 5.83 -2.58
N LEU A 55 4.43 4.89 -3.17
CA LEU A 55 5.51 4.23 -2.45
C LEU A 55 6.72 5.13 -2.19
N GLU A 56 7.09 6.02 -3.12
CA GLU A 56 8.22 6.94 -2.86
C GLU A 56 7.86 7.95 -1.76
N TYR A 57 6.60 8.42 -1.73
CA TYR A 57 6.11 9.27 -0.65
C TYR A 57 6.26 8.58 0.72
N MET A 58 5.75 7.34 0.84
CA MET A 58 5.91 6.57 2.08
C MET A 58 7.38 6.30 2.41
N ALA A 59 8.20 5.97 1.42
CA ALA A 59 9.61 5.70 1.61
C ALA A 59 10.35 6.93 2.16
N SER A 60 10.03 8.13 1.67
CA SER A 60 10.58 9.38 2.18
C SER A 60 10.30 9.57 3.67
N GLU A 61 9.05 9.38 4.09
CA GLU A 61 8.64 9.55 5.48
C GLU A 61 9.19 8.44 6.39
N ILE A 62 9.18 7.19 5.93
CA ILE A 62 9.73 6.05 6.69
C ILE A 62 11.25 6.20 6.90
N ARG A 63 11.99 6.87 6.00
CA ARG A 63 13.42 7.19 6.22
C ARG A 63 13.64 8.09 7.45
N LEU A 64 12.64 8.88 7.84
CA LEU A 64 12.71 9.72 9.04
C LEU A 64 12.46 8.94 10.33
N ALA A 65 11.90 7.72 10.26
CA ALA A 65 11.64 6.91 11.44
C ALA A 65 12.88 6.81 12.34
N ASN A 66 12.66 6.95 13.64
CA ASN A 66 13.67 7.00 14.70
C ASN A 66 14.60 8.23 14.70
N TYR A 67 14.37 9.22 13.82
CA TYR A 67 15.12 10.46 13.88
C TYR A 67 14.88 11.16 15.23
N GLY A 68 15.97 11.59 15.87
CA GLY A 68 15.94 12.25 17.18
C GLY A 68 16.06 11.29 18.38
N ASN A 69 15.91 9.97 18.21
CA ASN A 69 16.11 9.00 19.29
C ASN A 69 17.58 8.57 19.43
N ILE A 70 18.44 9.55 19.72
CA ILE A 70 19.89 9.36 19.80
C ILE A 70 20.34 8.45 20.95
N SER A 71 19.53 8.35 22.01
CA SER A 71 19.84 7.50 23.18
C SER A 71 19.48 6.03 22.95
N HIS A 72 18.56 5.74 22.02
CA HIS A 72 18.13 4.37 21.72
C HIS A 72 18.11 4.12 20.20
N PRO A 73 19.28 4.09 19.55
CA PRO A 73 19.37 3.89 18.10
C PRO A 73 19.12 2.43 17.67
N GLU A 74 19.10 1.47 18.61
CA GLU A 74 18.77 0.08 18.33
C GLU A 74 17.26 -0.14 18.43
N LEU A 75 16.59 -0.35 17.30
CA LEU A 75 15.15 -0.60 17.27
C LEU A 75 14.80 -2.05 17.54
N ASN A 76 13.90 -2.26 18.50
CA ASN A 76 13.17 -3.49 18.75
C ASN A 76 11.78 -3.18 19.31
N ASP A 77 11.01 -4.22 19.66
CA ASP A 77 9.64 -4.08 20.17
C ASP A 77 9.52 -3.47 21.58
N GLN A 78 10.63 -3.14 22.23
CA GLN A 78 10.70 -2.46 23.52
C GLN A 78 11.53 -1.17 23.50
N THR A 79 12.09 -0.77 22.35
CA THR A 79 12.87 0.48 22.27
C THR A 79 11.98 1.69 22.55
N THR A 80 12.20 2.38 23.67
CA THR A 80 11.43 3.57 24.05
C THR A 80 11.59 4.68 23.02
N LEU A 81 10.46 5.25 22.59
CA LEU A 81 10.35 6.18 21.46
C LEU A 81 10.96 5.63 20.17
N GLY A 82 10.90 4.31 20.01
CA GLY A 82 11.38 3.62 18.82
C GLY A 82 10.62 4.07 17.58
N GLY A 83 11.36 4.25 16.49
CA GLY A 83 10.81 4.72 15.22
C GLY A 83 9.75 3.85 14.56
N ILE A 84 9.59 2.60 15.02
CA ILE A 84 8.47 1.72 14.67
C ILE A 84 7.70 1.43 15.96
N VAL A 85 6.41 1.75 15.98
CA VAL A 85 5.57 1.61 17.17
C VAL A 85 4.93 0.22 17.18
N LEU A 86 5.49 -0.72 17.93
CA LEU A 86 4.98 -2.11 18.06
C LEU A 86 4.27 -2.36 19.39
N THR A 87 4.61 -1.59 20.42
CA THR A 87 4.00 -1.66 21.75
C THR A 87 3.70 -0.27 22.28
N SER A 88 2.57 -0.12 22.97
CA SER A 88 2.24 1.11 23.70
C SER A 88 1.81 0.80 25.13
N GLY A 89 2.01 1.76 26.03
CA GLY A 89 1.47 1.73 27.38
C GLY A 89 2.30 2.53 28.38
N THR A 90 1.70 2.87 29.52
CA THR A 90 2.32 3.70 30.58
C THR A 90 3.18 2.93 31.58
N ALA A 91 3.15 1.59 31.53
CA ALA A 91 3.91 0.71 32.40
C ALA A 91 4.86 -0.21 31.61
N GLY A 92 6.09 -0.38 32.10
CA GLY A 92 7.10 -1.25 31.50
C GLY A 92 7.86 -0.62 30.33
N THR A 93 8.56 -1.45 29.56
CA THR A 93 9.37 -1.02 28.42
C THR A 93 8.54 -1.13 27.14
N THR A 94 7.99 0.00 26.69
CA THR A 94 7.14 0.11 25.48
C THR A 94 7.78 1.05 24.45
N ASN A 95 7.40 0.91 23.18
CA ASN A 95 7.84 1.87 22.15
C ASN A 95 7.19 3.23 22.35
N LEU A 96 5.89 3.26 22.61
CA LEU A 96 5.12 4.47 22.81
C LEU A 96 4.58 4.53 24.25
N PRO A 97 5.12 5.40 25.13
CA PRO A 97 4.70 5.49 26.52
C PRO A 97 3.38 6.26 26.71
N LEU A 98 2.33 5.85 25.99
CA LEU A 98 0.98 6.42 26.02
C LEU A 98 -0.06 5.27 26.02
N ASP A 99 -1.07 5.33 26.89
CA ASP A 99 -2.12 4.29 27.01
C ASP A 99 -3.29 4.48 26.03
N ASP A 100 -3.66 5.73 25.72
CA ASP A 100 -4.90 6.07 24.99
C ASP A 100 -4.76 6.06 23.45
N LEU A 101 -3.59 5.69 22.93
CA LEU A 101 -3.27 5.69 21.50
C LEU A 101 -3.15 4.26 20.95
N GLN A 102 -4.11 3.39 21.28
CA GLN A 102 -4.13 1.99 20.82
C GLN A 102 -4.14 1.85 19.29
N ASN A 103 -4.75 2.83 18.61
CA ASN A 103 -4.73 2.92 17.15
C ASN A 103 -3.33 3.19 16.58
N ALA A 104 -2.36 3.64 17.39
CA ALA A 104 -0.98 3.92 16.99
C ALA A 104 -0.13 2.66 16.85
N ILE A 105 -0.64 1.49 17.23
CA ILE A 105 0.18 0.27 17.23
C ILE A 105 0.24 -0.30 15.82
N THR A 106 1.44 -0.65 15.36
CA THR A 106 1.65 -1.45 14.15
C THR A 106 0.97 -2.80 14.35
N ALA A 107 0.06 -3.15 13.44
CA ALA A 107 -0.85 -4.26 13.65
C ALA A 107 -1.20 -4.97 12.32
N VAL A 108 -1.74 -6.17 12.44
CA VAL A 108 -2.30 -6.93 11.32
C VAL A 108 -3.83 -6.95 11.40
N GLY A 109 -4.50 -7.39 10.32
CA GLY A 109 -5.95 -7.63 10.35
C GLY A 109 -6.80 -6.50 9.76
N GLY A 110 -6.19 -5.58 9.00
CA GLY A 110 -6.89 -4.55 8.25
C GLY A 110 -7.73 -5.10 7.08
N VAL A 111 -8.48 -4.22 6.42
CA VAL A 111 -9.30 -4.58 5.25
C VAL A 111 -8.41 -5.00 4.07
N SER A 112 -8.96 -5.78 3.15
CA SER A 112 -8.30 -6.21 1.91
C SER A 112 -9.34 -6.73 0.91
N ASN A 113 -8.96 -6.86 -0.35
CA ASN A 113 -9.76 -7.50 -1.41
C ASN A 113 -9.25 -8.90 -1.77
N VAL A 114 -8.43 -9.50 -0.91
CA VAL A 114 -7.83 -10.83 -1.08
C VAL A 114 -8.06 -11.70 0.16
N ASP A 115 -7.67 -12.97 0.09
CA ASP A 115 -7.80 -13.99 1.14
C ASP A 115 -6.98 -13.73 2.41
N ILE A 116 -5.96 -12.87 2.33
CA ILE A 116 -5.19 -12.39 3.49
C ILE A 116 -5.54 -10.94 3.84
N LYS A 117 -5.26 -10.54 5.08
CA LYS A 117 -5.56 -9.19 5.60
C LYS A 117 -4.39 -8.23 5.39
N SER A 118 -4.71 -6.95 5.26
CA SER A 118 -3.69 -5.90 5.18
C SER A 118 -3.09 -5.59 6.55
N ASP A 119 -1.88 -5.08 6.52
CA ASP A 119 -1.17 -4.60 7.69
C ASP A 119 -1.38 -3.10 7.91
N GLN A 120 -1.08 -2.66 9.13
CA GLN A 120 -0.96 -1.26 9.53
C GLN A 120 0.46 -1.05 10.06
N LEU A 121 1.16 -0.03 9.56
CA LEU A 121 2.46 0.38 10.05
C LEU A 121 2.38 1.75 10.70
N THR A 122 2.93 1.89 11.90
CA THR A 122 3.09 3.20 12.54
C THR A 122 4.56 3.53 12.76
N ILE A 123 4.95 4.72 12.30
CA ILE A 123 6.28 5.28 12.50
C ILE A 123 6.25 6.44 13.48
N LEU A 124 7.38 6.65 14.16
CA LEU A 124 7.61 7.77 15.08
C LEU A 124 8.96 8.44 14.76
N PHE A 125 8.97 9.77 14.75
CA PHE A 125 10.19 10.55 14.63
C PHE A 125 10.01 11.95 15.22
N ILE A 126 11.12 12.65 15.40
CA ILE A 126 11.15 14.09 15.69
C ILE A 126 11.38 14.82 14.36
N ALA A 127 10.57 15.83 14.04
CA ALA A 127 10.71 16.57 12.79
C ALA A 127 12.09 17.25 12.71
N PRO A 128 12.94 16.93 11.70
CA PRO A 128 14.30 17.49 11.60
C PRO A 128 14.30 18.98 11.22
N ASN A 129 13.26 19.42 10.53
CA ASN A 129 13.06 20.77 10.03
C ASN A 129 11.56 21.07 9.96
N ARG A 130 11.21 22.31 9.61
CA ARG A 130 9.83 22.68 9.31
C ARG A 130 9.36 21.90 8.07
N MET A 131 8.32 21.10 8.23
CA MET A 131 7.82 20.18 7.21
C MET A 131 6.29 20.05 7.30
N PHE A 132 5.69 19.23 6.44
CA PHE A 132 4.29 18.84 6.53
C PHE A 132 4.21 17.36 6.89
N ASN A 133 3.29 17.00 7.79
CA ASN A 133 2.95 15.59 8.02
C ASN A 133 2.08 15.05 6.87
N CYS A 134 1.72 13.77 6.94
CA CYS A 134 0.99 13.10 5.88
C CYS A 134 -0.47 13.49 5.72
N GLU A 135 -1.01 14.27 6.64
CA GLU A 135 -2.31 14.91 6.52
C GLU A 135 -2.21 16.37 6.03
N GLY A 136 -1.02 16.79 5.59
CA GLY A 136 -0.76 18.14 5.10
C GLY A 136 -0.79 19.21 6.19
N LYS A 137 -0.62 18.82 7.47
CA LYS A 137 -0.48 19.78 8.59
C LYS A 137 0.97 20.18 8.76
N GLU A 138 1.20 21.47 8.94
CA GLU A 138 2.54 22.00 9.18
C GLU A 138 3.06 21.56 10.56
N VAL A 139 4.29 21.07 10.59
CA VAL A 139 5.01 20.62 11.78
C VAL A 139 6.30 21.41 11.89
N GLN A 140 6.60 21.93 13.08
CA GLN A 140 7.84 22.67 13.35
C GLN A 140 9.00 21.72 13.69
N ALA A 141 10.23 22.20 13.46
CA ALA A 141 11.42 21.43 13.83
C ALA A 141 11.42 21.12 15.34
N GLY A 142 11.72 19.88 15.71
CA GLY A 142 11.73 19.41 17.11
C GLY A 142 10.39 18.87 17.62
N GLU A 143 9.31 18.97 16.85
CA GLU A 143 8.02 18.37 17.22
C GLU A 143 7.99 16.86 16.92
N TYR A 144 7.28 16.11 17.75
CA TYR A 144 7.05 14.69 17.55
C TYR A 144 5.99 14.44 16.48
N VAL A 145 6.29 13.50 15.60
CA VAL A 145 5.42 13.06 14.51
C VAL A 145 5.23 11.55 14.60
N ILE A 146 3.98 11.13 14.79
CA ILE A 146 3.52 9.76 14.68
C ILE A 146 2.64 9.67 13.45
N GLN A 147 2.96 8.76 12.53
CA GLN A 147 2.20 8.55 11.30
C GLN A 147 1.88 7.08 11.12
N ARG A 148 0.64 6.82 10.76
CA ARG A 148 0.06 5.48 10.65
C ARG A 148 -0.42 5.26 9.24
N TYR A 149 0.09 4.23 8.59
CA TYR A 149 -0.28 3.80 7.25
C TYR A 149 -1.16 2.56 7.32
N PHE A 150 -2.36 2.62 6.75
CA PHE A 150 -3.32 1.51 6.78
C PHE A 150 -4.28 1.58 5.61
N LEU A 151 -4.86 0.43 5.27
CA LEU A 151 -5.89 0.37 4.24
C LEU A 151 -7.26 0.70 4.82
N ARG A 152 -8.04 1.53 4.13
CA ARG A 152 -9.44 1.81 4.46
C ARG A 152 -10.30 1.99 3.23
N LYS A 153 -11.62 2.00 3.40
CA LYS A 153 -12.55 2.39 2.32
C LYS A 153 -12.36 3.85 1.95
N ASP A 154 -12.27 4.11 0.66
CA ASP A 154 -12.39 5.46 0.12
C ASP A 154 -13.86 5.92 0.24
N THR A 155 -14.07 6.93 1.07
CA THR A 155 -15.39 7.51 1.35
C THR A 155 -16.01 8.18 0.14
N SER A 156 -15.19 8.58 -0.84
CA SER A 156 -15.62 9.18 -2.09
C SER A 156 -15.95 8.12 -3.16
N ALA A 157 -15.66 6.86 -2.89
CA ALA A 157 -15.80 5.78 -3.86
C ALA A 157 -17.15 5.06 -3.77
N SER A 158 -17.66 4.66 -4.94
CA SER A 158 -18.97 4.05 -5.09
C SER A 158 -19.02 2.61 -4.55
N ASN A 159 -17.96 1.82 -4.70
CA ASN A 159 -17.97 0.42 -4.28
C ASN A 159 -17.45 0.25 -2.85
N SER A 160 -17.99 -0.73 -2.13
CA SER A 160 -17.51 -1.08 -0.78
C SER A 160 -16.10 -1.65 -0.75
N THR A 161 -15.59 -2.12 -1.90
CA THR A 161 -14.26 -2.69 -2.08
C THR A 161 -13.24 -1.69 -2.60
N ASP A 162 -13.63 -0.42 -2.80
CA ASP A 162 -12.73 0.63 -3.26
C ASP A 162 -11.91 1.14 -2.08
N TYR A 163 -10.84 0.41 -1.77
CA TYR A 163 -9.93 0.77 -0.71
C TYR A 163 -8.81 1.69 -1.21
N GLY A 164 -8.34 2.55 -0.32
CA GLY A 164 -7.17 3.39 -0.50
C GLY A 164 -6.24 3.27 0.70
N LEU A 165 -4.93 3.27 0.44
CA LEU A 165 -3.93 3.35 1.47
C LEU A 165 -3.95 4.77 2.03
N ALA A 166 -4.30 4.88 3.29
CA ALA A 166 -4.40 6.14 4.00
C ALA A 166 -3.23 6.34 4.95
N CYS A 167 -2.91 7.59 5.20
CA CYS A 167 -2.00 8.00 6.26
C CYS A 167 -2.72 8.92 7.25
N ASP A 168 -2.57 8.61 8.53
CA ASP A 168 -3.17 9.35 9.63
C ASP A 168 -2.05 9.76 10.60
N ALA A 169 -2.05 11.02 11.05
CA ALA A 169 -0.95 11.57 11.82
C ALA A 169 -1.45 12.25 13.10
N ASN A 170 -0.57 12.40 14.09
CA ASN A 170 -0.91 13.21 15.26
C ASN A 170 -1.09 14.69 14.88
N LYS A 171 -1.93 15.39 15.65
CA LYS A 171 -2.17 16.82 15.47
C LYS A 171 -0.99 17.66 16.01
N PRO A 172 -0.34 18.51 15.19
CA PRO A 172 0.63 19.49 15.67
C PRO A 172 -0.06 20.68 16.37
N PRO A 173 0.61 21.38 17.30
CA PRO A 173 2.00 21.18 17.72
C PRO A 173 2.16 20.07 18.77
N ALA A 174 3.22 19.26 18.64
CA ALA A 174 3.53 18.16 19.58
C ALA A 174 4.97 18.26 20.10
N ASN A 175 5.23 19.22 21.00
CA ASN A 175 6.57 19.49 21.55
C ASN A 175 7.03 18.46 22.60
N SER A 176 6.17 17.52 22.98
CA SER A 176 6.48 16.41 23.87
C SER A 176 5.60 15.21 23.51
N ILE A 177 6.01 14.00 23.91
CA ILE A 177 5.20 12.79 23.71
C ILE A 177 3.83 12.90 24.40
N ALA A 178 3.76 13.54 25.57
CA ALA A 178 2.50 13.76 26.29
C ALA A 178 1.55 14.75 25.59
N ALA A 179 2.06 15.58 24.66
CA ALA A 179 1.23 16.47 23.86
C ALA A 179 0.51 15.74 22.70
N ILE A 180 0.84 14.46 22.47
CA ILE A 180 0.17 13.61 21.47
C ILE A 180 -1.06 13.02 22.13
N THR A 181 -2.22 13.62 21.87
CA THR A 181 -3.50 13.21 22.47
C THR A 181 -4.37 12.37 21.54
N GLU A 182 -4.18 12.48 20.23
CA GLU A 182 -4.96 11.79 19.20
C GLU A 182 -4.19 11.73 17.88
N PHE A 183 -4.56 10.78 17.01
CA PHE A 183 -4.42 10.99 15.57
C PHE A 183 -5.51 11.95 15.13
N GLY A 184 -5.18 12.95 14.31
CA GLY A 184 -6.07 14.05 13.99
C GLY A 184 -7.46 13.63 13.49
N GLY A 185 -8.43 14.54 13.63
CA GLY A 185 -9.72 14.45 12.94
C GLY A 185 -10.60 13.28 13.38
N SER A 186 -10.94 12.39 12.44
CA SER A 186 -11.85 11.24 12.63
C SER A 186 -11.14 9.88 12.66
N ASN A 187 -9.81 9.87 12.80
CA ASN A 187 -8.93 8.69 12.58
C ASN A 187 -9.04 8.08 11.17
N ALA A 188 -9.60 8.82 10.21
CA ALA A 188 -9.70 8.38 8.82
C ALA A 188 -8.37 8.59 8.08
N GLY A 189 -7.59 9.62 8.42
CA GLY A 189 -6.39 10.00 7.67
C GLY A 189 -6.68 10.42 6.21
N GLU A 190 -5.63 10.76 5.48
CA GLU A 190 -5.65 11.18 4.08
C GLU A 190 -5.25 10.04 3.14
N ILE A 191 -5.92 9.90 1.98
CA ILE A 191 -5.57 8.84 1.02
C ILE A 191 -4.31 9.25 0.26
N ILE A 192 -3.24 8.47 0.42
CA ILE A 192 -1.97 8.69 -0.27
C ILE A 192 -1.80 7.80 -1.51
N MET A 193 -2.52 6.68 -1.58
CA MET A 193 -2.55 5.81 -2.74
C MET A 193 -3.95 5.23 -2.92
N PRO A 194 -4.69 5.61 -3.97
CA PRO A 194 -6.02 5.06 -4.22
C PRO A 194 -5.90 3.63 -4.78
N ARG A 195 -7.02 2.88 -4.72
CA ARG A 195 -7.19 1.58 -5.41
C ARG A 195 -6.16 0.52 -5.01
N VAL A 196 -5.96 0.34 -3.71
CA VAL A 196 -5.07 -0.68 -3.15
C VAL A 196 -5.90 -1.85 -2.66
N ASP A 197 -5.59 -3.06 -3.12
CA ASP A 197 -6.28 -4.30 -2.73
C ASP A 197 -5.66 -4.96 -1.49
N LEU A 198 -4.36 -4.79 -1.28
CA LEU A 198 -3.60 -5.34 -0.16
C LEU A 198 -2.36 -4.48 0.11
N VAL A 199 -2.03 -4.25 1.38
CA VAL A 199 -0.73 -3.72 1.81
C VAL A 199 -0.14 -4.61 2.89
N ARG A 200 1.16 -4.94 2.78
CA ARG A 200 1.91 -5.74 3.74
C ARG A 200 3.23 -5.06 4.08
N PHE A 201 3.62 -5.12 5.36
CA PHE A 201 4.88 -4.56 5.84
C PHE A 201 5.75 -5.66 6.44
N TYR A 202 7.02 -5.68 6.08
CA TYR A 202 7.99 -6.63 6.62
C TYR A 202 9.11 -5.89 7.31
N LEU A 203 9.43 -6.33 8.51
CA LEU A 203 10.52 -5.81 9.31
C LEU A 203 11.79 -6.54 8.90
N GLY A 204 12.68 -5.83 8.21
CA GLY A 204 14.02 -6.31 7.94
C GLY A 204 14.87 -6.10 9.17
N THR A 205 15.43 -7.20 9.68
CA THR A 205 16.16 -7.21 10.94
C THR A 205 17.57 -7.76 10.77
N GLN A 206 18.43 -7.44 11.73
CA GLN A 206 19.74 -8.04 11.90
C GLN A 206 19.84 -8.70 13.27
N SER A 207 20.52 -9.84 13.33
CA SER A 207 20.90 -10.46 14.59
C SER A 207 21.83 -9.56 15.40
N GLU A 208 21.94 -9.79 16.71
CA GLU A 208 22.83 -9.01 17.59
C GLU A 208 24.28 -8.96 17.07
N ASN A 209 24.78 -10.07 16.54
CA ASN A 209 26.14 -10.14 15.97
C ASN A 209 26.26 -9.57 14.55
N LYS A 210 25.17 -9.00 14.00
CA LYS A 210 25.09 -8.43 12.64
C LYS A 210 25.46 -9.40 11.51
N THR A 211 25.42 -10.71 11.78
CA THR A 211 25.82 -11.76 10.83
C THR A 211 24.66 -12.35 10.05
N GLN A 212 23.43 -12.17 10.51
CA GLN A 212 22.23 -12.72 9.90
C GLN A 212 21.22 -11.61 9.71
N ALA A 213 20.70 -11.48 8.49
CA ALA A 213 19.60 -10.58 8.16
C ALA A 213 18.40 -11.40 7.72
N ALA A 214 17.21 -11.02 8.19
CA ALA A 214 15.96 -11.68 7.85
C ALA A 214 14.82 -10.68 7.76
N TYR A 215 13.85 -10.95 6.88
CA TYR A 215 12.57 -10.25 6.86
C TYR A 215 11.55 -11.05 7.63
N TYR A 216 10.83 -10.38 8.51
CA TYR A 216 9.73 -10.93 9.28
C TYR A 216 8.45 -10.19 8.93
N THR A 217 7.32 -10.90 8.86
CA THR A 217 6.02 -10.25 9.03
C THR A 217 5.92 -9.65 10.45
N ILE A 218 4.97 -8.75 10.68
CA ILE A 218 4.79 -8.10 11.99
C ILE A 218 4.61 -9.15 13.10
N ASP A 219 3.73 -10.13 12.92
CA ASP A 219 3.44 -11.17 13.92
C ASP A 219 4.63 -12.11 14.17
N GLU A 220 5.36 -12.48 13.12
CA GLU A 220 6.56 -13.30 13.25
C GLU A 220 7.66 -12.55 14.02
N TYR A 221 7.79 -11.24 13.80
CA TYR A 221 8.75 -10.42 14.53
C TYR A 221 8.39 -10.35 16.01
N LEU A 222 7.14 -10.02 16.34
CA LEU A 222 6.65 -9.94 17.71
C LEU A 222 6.85 -11.27 18.46
N THR A 223 6.54 -12.39 17.80
CA THR A 223 6.76 -13.74 18.35
C THR A 223 8.25 -14.00 18.57
N THR A 224 9.09 -13.67 17.59
CA THR A 224 10.54 -13.85 17.66
C THR A 224 11.15 -13.03 18.80
N ALA A 225 10.77 -11.76 18.91
CA ALA A 225 11.26 -10.85 19.94
C ALA A 225 10.82 -11.31 21.34
N LYS A 226 9.55 -11.73 21.50
CA LYS A 226 9.03 -12.31 22.74
C LYS A 226 9.82 -13.55 23.16
N ASN A 227 10.11 -14.46 22.23
CA ASN A 227 10.89 -15.67 22.48
C ASN A 227 12.34 -15.35 22.87
N ALA A 228 12.97 -14.37 22.21
CA ALA A 228 14.31 -13.91 22.56
C ALA A 228 14.36 -13.40 24.02
N ARG A 229 13.39 -12.58 24.43
CA ARG A 229 13.28 -12.09 25.81
C ARG A 229 13.05 -13.20 26.83
N ALA A 230 12.15 -14.14 26.53
CA ALA A 230 11.91 -15.28 27.40
C ALA A 230 13.20 -16.12 27.62
N ALA A 231 14.11 -16.11 26.65
CA ALA A 231 15.42 -16.73 26.72
C ALA A 231 16.55 -15.79 27.20
N SER A 232 16.25 -14.59 27.70
CA SER A 232 17.23 -13.57 28.12
C SER A 232 18.25 -13.18 27.02
N LYS A 233 17.81 -13.20 25.76
CA LYS A 233 18.59 -12.76 24.58
C LYS A 233 18.03 -11.45 24.02
N LYS A 234 18.87 -10.68 23.32
CA LYS A 234 18.40 -9.50 22.59
C LYS A 234 17.50 -9.89 21.44
N ALA A 235 16.41 -9.15 21.25
CA ALA A 235 15.56 -9.27 20.07
C ALA A 235 16.34 -8.85 18.81
N PRO A 236 16.03 -9.42 17.63
CA PRO A 236 16.62 -8.95 16.37
C PRO A 236 16.35 -7.46 16.18
N ARG A 237 17.39 -6.73 15.81
CA ARG A 237 17.35 -5.28 15.61
C ARG A 237 16.66 -4.97 14.28
N ILE A 238 15.65 -4.11 14.29
CA ILE A 238 14.97 -3.65 13.07
C ILE A 238 15.87 -2.62 12.38
N VAL A 239 16.18 -2.86 11.11
CA VAL A 239 17.08 -2.02 10.30
C VAL A 239 16.48 -1.58 8.96
N SER A 240 15.39 -2.21 8.52
CA SER A 240 14.66 -1.79 7.33
C SER A 240 13.18 -2.15 7.40
N VAL A 241 12.39 -1.50 6.57
CA VAL A 241 10.98 -1.84 6.32
C VAL A 241 10.83 -2.15 4.83
N LYS A 242 10.39 -3.35 4.50
CA LYS A 242 9.93 -3.70 3.15
C LYS A 242 8.43 -3.45 3.08
N ILE A 243 7.98 -2.75 2.05
CA ILE A 243 6.58 -2.43 1.78
C ILE A 243 6.21 -3.19 0.52
N SER A 244 5.12 -3.94 0.54
CA SER A 244 4.52 -4.52 -0.66
C SER A 244 3.04 -4.12 -0.74
N VAL A 245 2.64 -3.61 -1.90
CA VAL A 245 1.26 -3.16 -2.17
C VAL A 245 0.75 -3.81 -3.46
N LEU A 246 -0.46 -4.36 -3.41
CA LEU A 246 -1.18 -4.81 -4.59
C LEU A 246 -2.14 -3.69 -5.01
N VAL A 247 -1.82 -3.03 -6.11
CA VAL A 247 -2.61 -1.91 -6.64
C VAL A 247 -3.46 -2.41 -7.79
N ARG A 248 -4.68 -1.87 -7.95
CA ARG A 248 -5.57 -2.15 -9.07
C ARG A 248 -5.91 -0.89 -9.87
N SER A 249 -6.29 -1.06 -11.13
CA SER A 249 -6.85 0.02 -11.95
C SER A 249 -8.16 0.53 -11.36
N LYS A 250 -8.46 1.82 -11.54
CA LYS A 250 -9.72 2.42 -11.09
C LYS A 250 -10.92 1.88 -11.82
N ASP A 251 -10.77 1.71 -13.13
CA ASP A 251 -11.80 1.16 -14.01
C ASP A 251 -11.51 -0.29 -14.40
N GLN A 252 -12.58 -1.03 -14.68
CA GLN A 252 -12.47 -2.35 -15.27
C GLN A 252 -12.08 -2.22 -16.74
N THR A 253 -11.11 -3.02 -17.17
CA THR A 253 -10.63 -3.03 -18.55
C THR A 253 -11.66 -3.64 -19.51
N LYS A 254 -12.58 -4.47 -18.99
CA LYS A 254 -13.57 -5.25 -19.75
C LYS A 254 -12.92 -6.14 -20.81
N SER A 255 -11.65 -6.51 -20.58
CA SER A 255 -10.89 -7.40 -21.43
C SER A 255 -10.95 -8.82 -20.87
N ASP A 256 -11.31 -9.78 -21.71
CA ASP A 256 -11.26 -11.20 -21.33
C ASP A 256 -9.83 -11.67 -21.05
N LEU A 257 -8.81 -10.96 -21.55
CA LEU A 257 -7.39 -11.23 -21.28
C LEU A 257 -6.98 -10.87 -19.84
N LEU A 258 -7.77 -10.02 -19.16
CA LEU A 258 -7.54 -9.61 -17.78
C LEU A 258 -8.62 -10.16 -16.84
N LYS A 259 -9.41 -11.14 -17.29
CA LYS A 259 -10.15 -11.97 -16.35
C LYS A 259 -9.12 -12.64 -15.45
N PRO A 260 -9.27 -12.58 -14.12
CA PRO A 260 -8.47 -13.40 -13.22
C PRO A 260 -8.48 -14.84 -13.72
N SER A 261 -7.40 -15.58 -13.46
CA SER A 261 -7.35 -17.02 -13.72
C SER A 261 -8.63 -17.70 -13.19
N SER A 262 -8.99 -18.90 -13.66
CA SER A 262 -10.15 -19.62 -13.11
C SER A 262 -10.09 -19.78 -11.58
N GLU A 263 -8.89 -19.70 -11.00
CA GLU A 263 -8.63 -19.73 -9.56
C GLU A 263 -8.78 -18.34 -8.89
N GLY A 264 -8.68 -17.26 -9.66
CA GLY A 264 -8.81 -15.87 -9.20
C GLY A 264 -7.58 -15.39 -8.45
N THR A 265 -6.39 -15.72 -8.94
CA THR A 265 -5.13 -15.56 -8.21
C THR A 265 -4.24 -14.45 -8.76
N GLU A 266 -3.49 -13.78 -7.88
CA GLU A 266 -2.49 -12.77 -8.20
C GLU A 266 -1.16 -13.08 -7.51
N GLN A 267 -0.04 -12.73 -8.15
CA GLN A 267 1.29 -12.84 -7.53
C GLN A 267 1.52 -11.71 -6.51
N PHE A 268 2.18 -12.04 -5.41
CA PHE A 268 2.49 -11.14 -4.31
C PHE A 268 3.81 -11.55 -3.60
N ALA A 269 4.37 -10.68 -2.76
CA ALA A 269 5.64 -10.91 -2.06
C ALA A 269 5.74 -12.22 -1.24
N GLU A 270 4.61 -12.75 -0.75
CA GLU A 270 4.51 -13.99 0.04
C GLU A 270 4.12 -15.21 -0.81
N GLY A 271 4.00 -15.06 -2.13
CA GLY A 271 3.57 -16.09 -3.06
C GLY A 271 2.30 -15.67 -3.80
N THR A 272 1.29 -16.52 -3.84
CA THR A 272 0.04 -16.24 -4.54
C THR A 272 -1.06 -15.86 -3.56
N VAL A 273 -1.81 -14.80 -3.85
CA VAL A 273 -3.02 -14.42 -3.10
C VAL A 273 -4.27 -14.67 -3.94
N THR A 274 -5.38 -14.96 -3.27
CA THR A 274 -6.67 -15.21 -3.93
C THR A 274 -7.56 -13.98 -3.83
N LEU A 275 -8.03 -13.47 -4.97
CA LEU A 275 -8.97 -12.36 -5.02
C LEU A 275 -10.33 -12.76 -4.42
N THR A 276 -10.92 -11.85 -3.64
CA THR A 276 -12.28 -12.00 -3.13
C THR A 276 -13.32 -11.84 -4.25
N ASP A 277 -13.06 -10.93 -5.20
CA ASP A 277 -13.84 -10.77 -6.42
C ASP A 277 -13.10 -11.39 -7.61
N LYS A 278 -13.65 -12.49 -8.14
CA LYS A 278 -13.11 -13.25 -9.26
C LYS A 278 -13.76 -12.92 -10.60
N THR A 279 -14.63 -11.90 -10.64
CA THR A 279 -15.45 -11.57 -11.80
C THR A 279 -15.05 -10.25 -12.46
N SER A 280 -14.56 -9.29 -11.66
CA SER A 280 -14.12 -8.00 -12.19
C SER A 280 -12.80 -8.10 -12.94
N THR A 281 -12.68 -7.30 -14.00
CA THR A 281 -11.51 -7.25 -14.90
C THR A 281 -10.64 -6.03 -14.62
N TYR A 282 -10.36 -5.77 -13.35
CA TYR A 282 -9.37 -4.77 -12.96
C TYR A 282 -7.97 -5.28 -13.26
N MET A 283 -7.13 -4.41 -13.83
CA MET A 283 -5.71 -4.71 -13.96
C MET A 283 -5.06 -4.58 -12.59
N ARG A 284 -4.20 -5.52 -12.20
CA ARG A 284 -3.51 -5.50 -10.91
C ARG A 284 -2.00 -5.59 -11.09
N ARG A 285 -1.28 -5.00 -10.15
CA ARG A 285 0.18 -5.10 -10.10
C ARG A 285 0.68 -4.94 -8.67
N GLU A 286 1.59 -5.82 -8.30
CA GLU A 286 2.37 -5.65 -7.08
C GLU A 286 3.48 -4.61 -7.31
N TYR A 287 3.62 -3.70 -6.35
CA TYR A 287 4.81 -2.87 -6.20
C TYR A 287 5.44 -3.12 -4.83
N THR A 288 6.76 -3.27 -4.82
CA THR A 288 7.54 -3.49 -3.61
C THR A 288 8.67 -2.48 -3.53
N THR A 289 8.91 -1.93 -2.34
CA THR A 289 10.10 -1.11 -2.04
C THR A 289 10.67 -1.49 -0.68
N THR A 290 11.95 -1.23 -0.46
CA THR A 290 12.63 -1.46 0.82
C THR A 290 13.31 -0.19 1.28
N VAL A 291 12.99 0.22 2.51
CA VAL A 291 13.49 1.43 3.14
C VAL A 291 14.44 1.06 4.25
N ALA A 292 15.72 1.46 4.13
CA ALA A 292 16.68 1.32 5.22
C ALA A 292 16.44 2.40 6.29
N LEU A 293 16.33 1.98 7.55
CA LEU A 293 16.15 2.85 8.71
C LEU A 293 17.53 3.31 9.21
N ARG A 294 18.11 4.34 8.57
CA ARG A 294 19.46 4.82 8.91
C ARG A 294 19.57 5.29 10.37
N ASN A 295 18.52 5.93 10.89
CA ASN A 295 18.46 6.36 12.29
C ASN A 295 18.33 5.19 13.28
N ALA A 296 18.11 3.97 12.77
CA ALA A 296 18.04 2.73 13.54
C ALA A 296 19.33 1.89 13.42
N MET A 297 20.41 2.44 12.85
CA MET A 297 21.69 1.73 12.62
C MET A 297 22.87 2.27 13.47
N GLY A 298 22.63 3.25 14.36
CA GLY A 298 23.65 3.79 15.27
C GLY A 298 23.98 2.88 16.45
N GLU A 299 25.15 3.00 17.05
CA GLU A 299 25.47 2.31 18.31
C GLU A 299 25.18 3.26 19.49
N PRO A 300 24.63 2.78 20.61
CA PRO A 300 24.53 3.58 21.81
C PRO A 300 25.95 3.96 22.29
N LEU A 301 26.11 5.22 22.75
CA LEU A 301 27.36 5.74 23.30
C LEU A 301 27.64 5.22 24.71
#